data_AF-A0A0Q4FXT5-F1
#
_entry.id   AF-A0A0Q4FXT5-F1
#
_cell.length_a   1.000
_cell.length_b   1.000
_cell.length_c   1.000
_cell.angle_alpha   90.00
_cell.angle_beta   90.00
_cell.angle_gamma   90.00
#
_symmetry.space_group_name_H-M   'P 1'
#
loop_
_entity.id
_entity.type
_entity.pdbx_description
1 polymer ?
#
loop_
_entity_poly.entity_id
_entity_poly.type
_entity_poly.pdbx_seq_one_letter_code
_entity_poly.pdbx_strand_id
1 'polypeptide(L)'
;MTQAPSVAAGKAFSRAQTDDPVNRETHDFYPTWPAATRALLTVERFDGAIWEPACGDGAMSTVLADAGYSVISTDLIDRGFGEPDRDFLMEWAPRAPNIVTNPPFRWAMQFIDRALMLTTGKVVMFLRLAFLEGVERGAWFPGTPLARVYVMSRRVPMGRGKIAGEAEGHGVIAFAWFVWDHAHSGPPALFFLDWKSA
;
A
#
# COMPACT_ATOMS: atom_id res chain seq x y z
N MET A 1 -15.00 -34.87 -5.60
CA MET A 1 -15.27 -34.78 -4.16
C MET A 1 -14.60 -33.53 -3.62
N THR A 2 -15.36 -32.47 -3.36
CA THR A 2 -14.87 -31.20 -2.83
C THR A 2 -14.71 -31.35 -1.32
N GLN A 3 -13.48 -31.38 -0.81
CA GLN A 3 -13.26 -31.32 0.64
C GLN A 3 -13.75 -29.96 1.15
N ALA A 4 -14.67 -29.98 2.13
CA ALA A 4 -15.06 -28.77 2.84
C ALA A 4 -13.81 -28.18 3.54
N PRO A 5 -13.59 -26.85 3.49
CA PRO A 5 -12.47 -26.24 4.17
C PRO A 5 -12.57 -26.49 5.68
N SER A 6 -11.44 -26.81 6.32
CA SER A 6 -11.41 -27.08 7.76
C SER A 6 -11.80 -25.85 8.56
N VAL A 7 -12.43 -26.06 9.72
CA VAL A 7 -12.82 -24.97 10.65
C VAL A 7 -11.61 -24.11 11.06
N ALA A 8 -10.40 -24.68 11.08
CA ALA A 8 -9.16 -23.97 11.34
C ALA A 8 -8.79 -23.00 10.21
N ALA A 9 -8.94 -23.42 8.95
CA ALA A 9 -8.75 -22.55 7.79
C ALA A 9 -9.76 -21.39 7.78
N GLY A 10 -11.03 -21.66 8.13
CA GLY A 10 -12.06 -20.61 8.26
C GLY A 10 -11.75 -19.57 9.34
N LYS A 11 -11.24 -19.99 10.51
CA LYS A 11 -10.82 -19.08 11.58
C LYS A 11 -9.60 -18.23 11.21
N ALA A 12 -8.61 -18.82 10.52
CA ALA A 12 -7.45 -18.09 10.02
C ALA A 12 -7.84 -17.04 8.97
N PHE A 13 -8.78 -17.37 8.08
CA PHE A 13 -9.30 -16.47 7.06
C PHE A 13 -10.03 -15.27 7.67
N SER A 14 -10.89 -15.52 8.66
CA SER A 14 -11.62 -14.46 9.37
C SER A 14 -10.66 -13.53 10.14
N ARG A 15 -9.69 -14.07 10.87
CA ARG A 15 -8.67 -13.26 11.57
C ARG A 15 -7.81 -12.42 10.63
N ALA A 16 -7.48 -12.95 9.46
CA ALA A 16 -6.73 -12.20 8.45
C ALA A 16 -7.57 -11.10 7.78
N GLN A 17 -8.90 -11.10 7.95
CA GLN A 17 -9.80 -10.05 7.48
C GLN A 17 -10.03 -8.93 8.52
N THR A 18 -10.03 -9.27 9.81
CA THR A 18 -10.21 -8.32 10.91
C THR A 18 -8.88 -7.72 11.39
N ASP A 19 -8.93 -6.58 12.08
CA ASP A 19 -7.76 -6.11 12.84
C ASP A 19 -7.44 -7.13 13.96
N ASP A 20 -6.22 -7.69 13.94
CA ASP A 20 -5.73 -8.61 14.97
C ASP A 20 -4.67 -7.91 15.84
N PRO A 21 -5.06 -7.21 16.91
CA PRO A 21 -4.14 -6.45 17.74
C PRO A 21 -3.12 -7.32 18.49
N VAL A 22 -3.34 -8.64 18.58
CA VAL A 22 -2.44 -9.59 19.28
C VAL A 22 -1.32 -10.09 18.37
N ASN A 23 -1.57 -10.15 17.06
CA ASN A 23 -0.60 -10.64 16.05
C ASN A 23 -0.03 -9.54 15.15
N ARG A 24 -0.38 -8.27 15.41
CA ARG A 24 0.10 -7.12 14.67
C ARG A 24 1.59 -6.91 14.95
N GLU A 25 2.38 -6.71 13.90
CA GLU A 25 3.76 -6.28 14.07
C GLU A 25 3.85 -4.92 14.77
N THR A 26 4.92 -4.73 15.54
CA THR A 26 5.15 -3.48 16.26
C THR A 26 5.22 -2.33 15.24
N HIS A 27 4.40 -1.30 15.43
CA HIS A 27 4.23 -0.16 14.52
C HIS A 27 3.67 -0.49 13.11
N ASP A 28 3.09 -1.67 12.91
CA ASP A 28 2.45 -2.05 11.65
C ASP A 28 3.39 -2.16 10.44
N PHE A 29 4.66 -2.51 10.70
CA PHE A 29 5.67 -2.58 9.66
C PHE A 29 5.60 -3.87 8.84
N TYR A 30 5.22 -3.73 7.57
CA TYR A 30 5.22 -4.80 6.57
C TYR A 30 5.92 -4.31 5.29
N PRO A 31 7.19 -4.67 5.06
CA PRO A 31 7.90 -4.30 3.83
C PRO A 31 7.11 -4.71 2.60
N THR A 32 6.95 -3.79 1.65
CA THR A 32 6.30 -4.13 0.39
C THR A 32 7.19 -5.07 -0.40
N TRP A 33 6.64 -6.22 -0.78
CA TRP A 33 7.38 -7.19 -1.56
C TRP A 33 7.79 -6.57 -2.92
N PRO A 34 9.09 -6.54 -3.27
CA PRO A 34 9.60 -5.73 -4.38
C PRO A 34 8.90 -5.91 -5.73
N ALA A 35 8.45 -7.13 -6.05
CA ALA A 35 7.76 -7.36 -7.32
C ALA A 35 6.31 -6.86 -7.35
N ALA A 36 5.69 -6.56 -6.20
CA ALA A 36 4.43 -5.82 -6.19
C ALA A 36 4.65 -4.36 -6.66
N THR A 37 5.75 -3.73 -6.24
CA THR A 37 6.16 -2.40 -6.70
C THR A 37 6.55 -2.41 -8.17
N ARG A 38 7.34 -3.40 -8.63
CA ARG A 38 7.64 -3.54 -10.07
C ARG A 38 6.38 -3.70 -10.91
N ALA A 39 5.41 -4.49 -10.44
CA ALA A 39 4.15 -4.65 -11.14
C ALA A 39 3.39 -3.31 -11.30
N LEU A 40 3.32 -2.49 -10.25
CA LEU A 40 2.75 -1.13 -10.33
C LEU A 40 3.43 -0.33 -11.45
N LEU A 41 4.75 -0.39 -11.50
CA LEU A 41 5.56 0.32 -12.51
C LEU A 41 5.41 -0.23 -13.93
N THR A 42 4.65 -1.30 -14.17
CA THR A 42 4.30 -1.72 -15.54
C THR A 42 3.04 -1.03 -16.04
N VAL A 43 2.17 -0.55 -15.13
CA VAL A 43 0.85 0.02 -15.45
C VAL A 43 0.69 1.50 -15.08
N GLU A 44 1.54 2.03 -14.20
CA GLU A 44 1.51 3.42 -13.77
C GLU A 44 2.82 4.15 -14.08
N ARG A 45 2.68 5.45 -14.33
CA ARG A 45 3.77 6.40 -14.60
C ARG A 45 3.59 7.62 -13.72
N PHE A 46 4.70 8.21 -13.30
CA PHE A 46 4.72 9.37 -12.43
C PHE A 46 5.51 10.49 -13.09
N ASP A 47 4.95 11.69 -13.08
CA ASP A 47 5.64 12.89 -13.50
C ASP A 47 6.23 13.59 -12.28
N GLY A 48 7.55 13.77 -12.26
CA GLY A 48 8.28 14.37 -11.15
C GLY A 48 8.67 13.38 -10.05
N ALA A 49 9.10 13.91 -8.90
CA ALA A 49 9.57 13.12 -7.77
C ALA A 49 8.44 12.36 -7.07
N ILE A 50 8.83 11.34 -6.29
CA ILE A 50 7.94 10.52 -5.46
C ILE A 50 8.38 10.66 -4.01
N TRP A 51 7.41 10.81 -3.09
CA TRP A 51 7.64 10.70 -1.66
C TRP A 51 7.05 9.38 -1.14
N GLU A 52 7.89 8.56 -0.51
CA GLU A 52 7.48 7.40 0.29
C GLU A 52 7.52 7.78 1.79
N PRO A 53 6.39 8.20 2.39
CA PRO A 53 6.37 8.71 3.76
C PRO A 53 6.28 7.69 4.89
N ALA A 54 6.36 6.39 4.57
CA ALA A 54 6.39 5.29 5.53
C ALA A 54 7.36 4.22 5.00
N CYS A 55 8.59 4.65 4.72
CA CYS A 55 9.53 3.88 3.90
C CYS A 55 10.10 2.64 4.58
N GLY A 56 10.01 2.55 5.90
CA GLY A 56 10.55 1.45 6.67
C GLY A 56 12.02 1.18 6.35
N ASP A 57 12.33 -0.01 5.84
CA ASP A 57 13.68 -0.43 5.44
C ASP A 57 14.05 -0.04 3.99
N GLY A 58 13.19 0.68 3.28
CA GLY A 58 13.44 1.17 1.93
C GLY A 58 13.17 0.18 0.80
N ALA A 59 12.49 -0.93 1.08
CA ALA A 59 12.20 -1.96 0.07
C ALA A 59 11.47 -1.42 -1.17
N MET A 60 10.49 -0.52 -0.99
CA MET A 60 9.78 0.10 -2.11
C MET A 60 10.58 1.26 -2.72
N SER A 61 11.15 2.15 -1.89
CA SER A 61 12.02 3.25 -2.32
C SER A 61 13.12 2.79 -3.27
N THR A 62 13.78 1.67 -2.96
CA THR A 62 14.86 1.11 -3.79
C THR A 62 14.34 0.74 -5.17
N VAL A 63 13.20 0.05 -5.26
CA VAL A 63 12.60 -0.33 -6.55
C VAL A 63 12.18 0.89 -7.37
N LEU A 64 11.64 1.92 -6.72
CA LEU A 64 11.26 3.17 -7.39
C LEU A 64 12.49 3.92 -7.92
N ALA A 65 13.57 3.98 -7.12
CA ALA A 65 14.84 4.60 -7.52
C ALA A 65 15.52 3.84 -8.66
N ASP A 66 15.56 2.51 -8.60
CA ASP A 66 16.11 1.64 -9.66
C ASP A 66 15.36 1.79 -10.99
N ALA A 67 14.07 2.15 -10.93
CA ALA A 67 13.26 2.45 -12.11
C ALA A 67 13.46 3.88 -12.66
N GLY A 68 14.37 4.66 -12.07
CA GLY A 68 14.77 5.99 -12.54
C GLY A 68 13.99 7.16 -11.93
N TYR A 69 13.16 6.93 -10.90
CA TYR A 69 12.47 8.02 -10.21
C TYR A 69 13.35 8.66 -9.14
N SER A 70 13.19 9.98 -8.96
CA SER A 70 13.72 10.66 -7.77
C SER A 70 12.79 10.37 -6.59
N VAL A 71 13.32 9.72 -5.55
CA VAL A 71 12.54 9.30 -4.38
C VAL A 71 13.02 10.03 -3.13
N ILE A 72 12.07 10.64 -2.41
CA ILE A 72 12.27 11.12 -1.04
C ILE A 72 11.64 10.10 -0.11
N SER A 73 12.38 9.64 0.89
CA SER A 73 11.96 8.55 1.77
C SER A 73 12.00 9.03 3.21
N THR A 74 10.89 8.90 3.93
CA THR A 74 10.78 9.27 5.34
C THR A 74 10.03 8.19 6.11
N ASP A 75 10.30 8.08 7.40
CA ASP A 75 9.55 7.19 8.29
C ASP A 75 9.45 7.79 9.70
N LEU A 76 8.43 7.40 10.44
CA LEU A 76 8.30 7.77 11.85
C LEU A 76 9.35 7.04 12.71
N ILE A 77 9.76 5.83 12.33
CA ILE A 77 10.67 5.00 13.10
C ILE A 77 11.95 4.77 12.29
N ASP A 78 13.10 5.04 12.93
CA ASP A 78 14.40 4.74 12.33
C ASP A 78 14.60 3.23 12.12
N ARG A 79 14.72 2.83 10.85
CA ARG A 79 15.04 1.47 10.43
C ARG A 79 16.28 1.42 9.52
N GLY A 80 17.10 2.47 9.56
CA GLY A 80 18.34 2.57 8.76
C GLY A 80 18.12 2.94 7.29
N PHE A 81 16.94 3.46 6.93
CA PHE A 81 16.65 3.96 5.58
C PHE A 81 15.79 5.24 5.64
N GLY A 82 16.07 6.17 4.73
CA GLY A 82 15.34 7.44 4.64
C GLY A 82 15.61 8.39 5.81
N GLU A 83 14.81 9.45 5.90
CA GLU A 83 14.84 10.40 7.01
C GLU A 83 13.91 9.91 8.15
N PRO A 84 14.45 9.58 9.33
CA PRO A 84 13.66 9.09 10.47
C PRO A 84 12.94 10.22 11.23
N ASP A 85 12.16 9.85 12.24
CA ASP A 85 11.42 10.76 13.14
C ASP A 85 10.45 11.73 12.42
N ARG A 86 9.92 11.29 11.27
CA ARG A 86 8.93 12.05 10.48
C ARG A 86 7.54 11.45 10.62
N ASP A 87 6.72 12.09 11.45
CA ASP A 87 5.28 11.82 11.48
C ASP A 87 4.60 12.44 10.26
N PHE A 88 4.33 11.61 9.25
CA PHE A 88 3.65 12.03 8.03
C PHE A 88 2.31 12.73 8.28
N LEU A 89 1.55 12.31 9.30
CA LEU A 89 0.25 12.93 9.58
C LEU A 89 0.39 14.34 10.15
N MET A 90 1.58 14.74 10.58
CA MET A 90 1.93 16.07 11.08
C MET A 90 2.69 16.92 10.06
N GLU A 91 3.01 16.38 8.89
CA GLU A 91 3.66 17.12 7.81
C GLU A 91 2.72 18.19 7.22
N TRP A 92 3.26 19.38 6.98
CA TRP A 92 2.52 20.55 6.51
C TRP A 92 3.04 21.08 5.17
N ALA A 93 4.18 20.59 4.70
CA ALA A 93 4.78 20.99 3.45
C ALA A 93 4.89 19.80 2.48
N PRO A 94 4.57 19.99 1.19
CA PRO A 94 4.81 18.98 0.17
C PRO A 94 6.31 18.73 0.02
N ARG A 95 6.72 17.44 -0.10
CA ARG A 95 8.11 17.08 -0.46
C ARG A 95 8.25 16.61 -1.90
N ALA A 96 7.16 16.14 -2.51
CA ALA A 96 7.10 15.67 -3.89
C ALA A 96 5.69 15.85 -4.46
N PRO A 97 5.54 15.93 -5.79
CA PRO A 97 4.21 15.96 -6.41
C PRO A 97 3.46 14.64 -6.27
N ASN A 98 4.15 13.51 -6.12
CA ASN A 98 3.53 12.19 -5.98
C ASN A 98 3.85 11.55 -4.64
N ILE A 99 2.94 10.71 -4.15
CA ILE A 99 3.17 9.82 -3.02
C ILE A 99 2.92 8.38 -3.44
N VAL A 100 3.84 7.48 -3.10
CA VAL A 100 3.69 6.02 -3.28
C VAL A 100 4.15 5.36 -2.00
N THR A 101 3.29 4.61 -1.31
CA THR A 101 3.65 4.00 -0.03
C THR A 101 2.78 2.80 0.34
N ASN A 102 3.24 2.01 1.32
CA ASN A 102 2.46 1.02 2.05
C ASN A 102 2.22 1.56 3.47
N PRO A 103 1.12 2.29 3.71
CA PRO A 103 0.92 2.98 4.97
C PRO A 103 0.55 2.00 6.10
N PRO A 104 0.71 2.38 7.38
CA PRO A 104 0.15 1.62 8.49
C PRO A 104 -1.38 1.53 8.33
N PHE A 105 -1.91 0.32 8.15
CA PHE A 105 -3.29 0.11 7.65
C PHE A 105 -4.37 0.74 8.52
N ARG A 106 -4.16 0.80 9.84
CA ARG A 106 -5.08 1.48 10.77
C ARG A 106 -5.31 2.96 10.41
N TRP A 107 -4.31 3.60 9.84
CA TRP A 107 -4.30 5.04 9.54
C TRP A 107 -4.43 5.33 8.05
N ALA A 108 -4.80 4.33 7.23
CA ALA A 108 -4.81 4.44 5.78
C ALA A 108 -5.66 5.63 5.28
N MET A 109 -6.87 5.84 5.80
CA MET A 109 -7.72 6.98 5.41
C MET A 109 -7.06 8.32 5.74
N GLN A 110 -6.52 8.47 6.95
CA GLN A 110 -5.83 9.69 7.37
C GLN A 110 -4.57 9.95 6.55
N PHE A 111 -3.84 8.90 6.19
CA PHE A 111 -2.70 8.98 5.28
C PHE A 111 -3.13 9.46 3.90
N ILE A 112 -4.25 8.95 3.37
CA ILE A 112 -4.75 9.36 2.05
C ILE A 112 -5.21 10.81 2.07
N ASP A 113 -6.00 11.21 3.07
CA ASP A 113 -6.46 12.60 3.22
C ASP A 113 -5.27 13.56 3.32
N ARG A 114 -4.28 13.23 4.16
CA ARG A 114 -3.05 14.04 4.29
C ARG A 114 -2.26 14.08 2.99
N ALA A 115 -2.12 12.95 2.30
CA ALA A 115 -1.42 12.87 1.03
C ALA A 115 -2.11 13.72 -0.05
N LEU A 116 -3.44 13.68 -0.13
CA LEU A 116 -4.21 14.50 -1.07
C LEU A 116 -4.07 16.00 -0.77
N MET A 117 -3.96 16.40 0.51
CA MET A 117 -3.69 17.81 0.87
C MET A 117 -2.27 18.25 0.50
N LEU A 118 -1.28 17.35 0.59
CA LEU A 118 0.14 17.67 0.41
C LEU A 118 0.65 17.45 -1.02
N THR A 119 -0.16 16.98 -1.96
CA THR A 119 0.33 16.63 -3.31
C THR A 119 -0.50 17.28 -4.39
N THR A 120 0.08 17.37 -5.59
CA THR A 120 -0.61 17.83 -6.80
C THR A 120 -0.67 16.76 -7.88
N GLY A 121 0.08 15.67 -7.74
CA GLY A 121 0.14 14.55 -8.67
C GLY A 121 -0.66 13.35 -8.19
N LYS A 122 -0.06 12.15 -8.19
CA LYS A 122 -0.74 10.91 -7.80
C LYS A 122 -0.47 10.55 -6.34
N VAL A 123 -1.50 10.05 -5.66
CA VAL A 123 -1.39 9.41 -4.36
C VAL A 123 -1.67 7.93 -4.55
N VAL A 124 -0.68 7.09 -4.27
CA VAL A 124 -0.73 5.64 -4.49
C VAL A 124 -0.47 4.90 -3.19
N MET A 125 -1.44 4.09 -2.78
CA MET A 125 -1.37 3.32 -1.55
C MET A 125 -1.45 1.82 -1.85
N PHE A 126 -0.54 1.04 -1.29
CA PHE A 126 -0.66 -0.40 -1.25
C PHE A 126 -1.54 -0.80 -0.05
N LEU A 127 -2.72 -1.36 -0.29
CA LEU A 127 -3.68 -1.65 0.77
C LEU A 127 -4.34 -3.01 0.56
N ARG A 128 -4.98 -3.50 1.62
CA ARG A 128 -5.83 -4.71 1.57
C ARG A 128 -7.04 -4.43 0.68
N LEU A 129 -7.45 -5.38 -0.15
CA LEU A 129 -8.59 -5.21 -1.08
C LEU A 129 -9.90 -4.86 -0.34
N ALA A 130 -10.08 -5.38 0.88
CA ALA A 130 -11.22 -5.07 1.75
C ALA A 130 -11.30 -3.58 2.15
N PHE A 131 -10.28 -2.77 1.84
CA PHE A 131 -10.36 -1.31 1.99
C PHE A 131 -11.48 -0.71 1.13
N LEU A 132 -11.95 -1.38 0.06
CA LEU A 132 -13.07 -0.92 -0.77
C LEU A 132 -14.44 -0.93 -0.07
N GLU A 133 -14.60 -1.65 1.03
CA GLU A 133 -15.88 -1.78 1.74
C GLU A 133 -15.86 -1.11 3.11
N GLY A 134 -17.01 -1.00 3.77
CA GLY A 134 -17.15 -0.44 5.12
C GLY A 134 -17.98 0.84 5.12
N VAL A 135 -18.80 1.04 6.17
CA VAL A 135 -19.78 2.13 6.23
C VAL A 135 -19.13 3.50 6.09
N GLU A 136 -18.06 3.76 6.86
CA GLU A 136 -17.32 5.02 6.82
C GLU A 136 -16.64 5.24 5.46
N ARG A 137 -15.98 4.20 4.92
CA ARG A 137 -15.29 4.26 3.63
C ARG A 137 -16.27 4.45 2.47
N GLY A 138 -17.44 3.84 2.53
CA GLY A 138 -18.51 4.02 1.55
C GLY A 138 -19.01 5.47 1.48
N ALA A 139 -19.03 6.18 2.61
CA ALA A 139 -19.35 7.61 2.64
C ALA A 139 -18.17 8.50 2.23
N TRP A 140 -16.94 8.07 2.49
CA TRP A 140 -15.70 8.82 2.22
C TRP A 140 -15.26 8.76 0.75
N PHE A 141 -15.26 7.58 0.11
CA PHE A 141 -14.78 7.40 -1.26
C PHE A 141 -15.37 8.38 -2.29
N PRO A 142 -16.69 8.67 -2.30
CA PRO A 142 -17.29 9.63 -3.24
C PRO A 142 -16.70 11.04 -3.17
N GLY A 143 -16.08 11.42 -2.04
CA GLY A 143 -15.41 12.71 -1.84
C GLY A 143 -13.94 12.72 -2.27
N THR A 144 -13.40 11.61 -2.77
CA THR A 144 -11.99 11.48 -3.14
C THR A 144 -11.81 11.30 -4.64
N PRO A 145 -10.68 11.73 -5.23
CA PRO A 145 -10.39 11.55 -6.66
C PRO A 145 -9.80 10.15 -6.93
N LEU A 146 -10.44 9.10 -6.41
CA LEU A 146 -9.98 7.72 -6.66
C LEU A 146 -10.15 7.42 -8.15
N ALA A 147 -9.04 7.12 -8.81
CA ALA A 147 -9.03 6.92 -10.25
C ALA A 147 -8.98 5.45 -10.61
N ARG A 148 -8.11 4.68 -9.96
CA ARG A 148 -7.81 3.30 -10.37
C ARG A 148 -7.53 2.41 -9.17
N VAL A 149 -7.93 1.15 -9.29
CA VAL A 149 -7.62 0.08 -8.33
C VAL A 149 -7.05 -1.11 -9.08
N TYR A 150 -5.78 -1.41 -8.85
CA TYR A 150 -5.09 -2.57 -9.42
C TYR A 150 -5.08 -3.71 -8.43
N VAL A 151 -6.02 -4.64 -8.59
CA VAL A 151 -6.18 -5.82 -7.74
C VAL A 151 -5.07 -6.82 -8.02
N MET A 152 -4.30 -7.19 -7.01
CA MET A 152 -3.26 -8.21 -7.15
C MET A 152 -3.90 -9.58 -7.37
N SER A 153 -3.80 -10.12 -8.58
CA SER A 153 -4.37 -11.42 -8.98
C SER A 153 -3.69 -12.60 -8.28
N ARG A 154 -2.46 -12.39 -7.81
CA ARG A 154 -1.72 -13.33 -6.98
C ARG A 154 -1.52 -12.75 -5.59
N ARG A 155 -1.60 -13.62 -4.59
CA ARG A 155 -1.31 -13.24 -3.20
C ARG A 155 0.13 -12.74 -3.11
N VAL A 156 0.29 -11.55 -2.56
CA VAL A 156 1.59 -10.93 -2.35
C VAL A 156 2.16 -11.49 -1.04
N PRO A 157 3.38 -12.06 -1.05
CA PRO A 157 4.05 -12.45 0.20
C PRO A 157 4.20 -11.23 1.10
N MET A 158 3.77 -11.34 2.36
CA MET A 158 3.92 -10.29 3.37
C MET A 158 4.62 -10.87 4.58
N GLY A 159 5.86 -10.44 4.80
CA GLY A 159 6.66 -10.86 5.92
C GLY A 159 6.45 -9.90 7.08
N ARG A 160 6.40 -10.46 8.29
CA ARG A 160 6.30 -9.68 9.51
C ARG A 160 7.64 -9.02 9.81
N GLY A 161 7.71 -7.69 9.71
CA GLY A 161 8.91 -6.90 9.99
C GLY A 161 10.11 -7.15 9.07
N LYS A 162 9.93 -7.90 7.97
CA LYS A 162 10.94 -8.24 6.97
C LYS A 162 10.28 -8.57 5.64
N ILE A 163 11.02 -8.51 4.54
CA ILE A 163 10.54 -9.05 3.26
C ILE A 163 10.27 -10.55 3.42
N ALA A 164 9.08 -11.01 3.05
CA ALA A 164 8.74 -12.44 3.08
C ALA A 164 9.63 -13.23 2.10
N GLY A 165 10.14 -14.37 2.57
CA GLY A 165 10.84 -15.33 1.70
C GLY A 165 9.85 -16.08 0.81
N GLU A 166 10.29 -16.57 -0.36
CA GLU A 166 9.42 -17.32 -1.28
C GLU A 166 8.83 -18.61 -0.68
N ALA A 167 9.49 -19.18 0.33
CA ALA A 167 9.05 -20.36 1.07
C ALA A 167 8.06 -20.05 2.21
N GLU A 168 7.96 -18.79 2.63
CA GLU A 168 6.95 -18.35 3.60
C GLU A 168 5.64 -18.20 2.81
N GLY A 169 4.83 -19.27 2.82
CA GLY A 169 3.67 -19.43 1.94
C GLY A 169 2.78 -18.19 1.81
N HIS A 170 2.13 -18.06 0.65
CA HIS A 170 1.35 -16.88 0.33
C HIS A 170 0.22 -16.65 1.36
N GLY A 171 0.26 -15.49 2.03
CA GLY A 171 -0.78 -15.10 2.97
C GLY A 171 -2.18 -15.12 2.32
N VAL A 172 -3.23 -15.26 3.13
CA VAL A 172 -4.61 -15.36 2.63
C VAL A 172 -5.21 -14.01 2.17
N ILE A 173 -4.53 -12.91 2.49
CA ILE A 173 -5.01 -11.53 2.29
C ILE A 173 -4.84 -11.10 0.83
N ALA A 174 -5.92 -10.60 0.24
CA ALA A 174 -5.88 -9.92 -1.05
C ALA A 174 -5.41 -8.47 -0.88
N PHE A 175 -4.49 -8.03 -1.73
CA PHE A 175 -3.99 -6.66 -1.76
C PHE A 175 -4.28 -6.01 -3.12
N ALA A 176 -4.22 -4.68 -3.16
CA ALA A 176 -4.35 -3.89 -4.36
C ALA A 176 -3.52 -2.59 -4.23
N TRP A 177 -3.12 -2.05 -5.38
CA TRP A 177 -2.69 -0.66 -5.47
C TRP A 177 -3.90 0.23 -5.71
N PHE A 178 -4.09 1.22 -4.86
CA PHE A 178 -5.13 2.25 -4.99
C PHE A 178 -4.47 3.53 -5.47
N VAL A 179 -4.96 4.08 -6.58
CA VAL A 179 -4.41 5.27 -7.21
C VAL A 179 -5.46 6.37 -7.20
N TRP A 180 -5.20 7.39 -6.40
CA TRP A 180 -5.86 8.68 -6.50
C TRP A 180 -5.03 9.59 -7.40
N ASP A 181 -5.73 10.34 -8.24
CA ASP A 181 -5.12 11.21 -9.24
C ASP A 181 -5.90 12.52 -9.25
N HIS A 182 -5.26 13.64 -8.87
CA HIS A 182 -5.93 14.94 -8.76
C HIS A 182 -6.57 15.40 -10.06
N ALA A 183 -6.11 14.90 -11.22
CA ALA A 183 -6.69 15.21 -12.52
C ALA A 183 -7.89 14.33 -12.90
N HIS A 184 -8.18 13.28 -12.12
CA HIS A 184 -9.24 12.34 -12.43
C HIS A 184 -10.63 12.88 -12.08
N SER A 185 -11.59 12.60 -12.96
CA SER A 185 -13.02 12.89 -12.75
C SER A 185 -13.85 11.70 -13.22
N GLY A 186 -14.94 11.43 -12.49
CA GLY A 186 -15.82 10.30 -12.76
C GLY A 186 -15.47 9.05 -11.95
N PRO A 187 -16.12 7.91 -12.25
CA PRO A 187 -15.99 6.70 -11.45
C PRO A 187 -14.58 6.08 -11.55
N PRO A 188 -14.11 5.39 -10.50
CA PRO A 188 -12.84 4.66 -10.54
C PRO A 188 -12.93 3.44 -11.47
N ALA A 189 -11.80 3.07 -12.07
CA ALA A 189 -11.66 1.85 -12.85
C ALA A 189 -10.93 0.75 -12.07
N LEU A 190 -11.37 -0.50 -12.24
CA LEU A 190 -10.77 -1.68 -11.61
C LEU A 190 -10.01 -2.51 -12.65
N PHE A 191 -8.80 -2.90 -12.30
CA PHE A 191 -7.91 -3.71 -13.13
C PHE A 191 -7.33 -4.87 -12.31
N PHE A 192 -6.87 -5.90 -13.02
CA PHE A 192 -6.14 -7.01 -12.43
C PHE A 192 -4.65 -6.88 -12.75
N LEU A 193 -3.81 -7.12 -11.76
CA LEU A 193 -2.37 -6.98 -11.87
C LEU A 193 -1.66 -8.22 -11.31
N ASP A 194 -0.69 -8.73 -12.06
CA ASP A 194 0.02 -9.95 -11.71
C ASP A 194 1.53 -9.70 -11.56
N TRP A 195 2.03 -9.92 -10.35
CA TRP A 195 3.41 -9.59 -9.99
C TRP A 195 4.48 -10.55 -10.50
N LYS A 196 4.18 -11.77 -10.99
CA LYS A 196 5.23 -12.61 -11.62
C LYS A 196 5.44 -12.30 -13.09
N SER A 197 4.50 -11.58 -13.70
CA SER A 197 4.53 -11.24 -15.12
C SER A 197 5.22 -9.89 -15.36
N ALA A 198 5.70 -9.25 -14.28
CA ALA A 198 6.31 -7.93 -14.24
C ALA A 198 7.83 -8.02 -14.05
#